data_AF-A0A2N8MV55-F1
#
_entry.id   AF-A0A2N8MV55-F1
#
_cell.length_a   1.000
_cell.length_b   1.000
_cell.length_c   1.000
_cell.angle_alpha   90.00
_cell.angle_beta   90.00
_cell.angle_gamma   90.00
#
_symmetry.space_group_name_H-M   'P 1'
#
loop_
_entity.id
_entity.type
_entity.pdbx_description
1 polymer ?
#
loop_
_entity_poly.entity_id
_entity_poly.type
_entity_poly.pdbx_seq_one_letter_code
_entity_poly.pdbx_strand_id
1 'polypeptide(L)'
;MLLLLAGSLLLPLLMVGVIFLLVGLNAGSGPGPYTVVFAKAGDECETIGQYLDASSGEPLRCIGPGGFRTSSIDFPGFSREQNDEVRRWLTTLLEDGDLSVFDQRAIQGRVEGIAAELPPGTRVERKSGTTEIWIGAGLTGAGLLLGSGFAWRWFQNRRNGF
;
A
#
# COMPACT_ATOMS: atom_id res chain seq x y z
N MET A 1 -5.66 -37.76 20.64
CA MET A 1 -6.35 -36.99 19.57
C MET A 1 -6.26 -35.47 19.76
N LEU A 2 -6.64 -34.90 20.91
CA LEU A 2 -6.59 -33.44 21.16
C LEU A 2 -5.20 -32.78 20.96
N LEU A 3 -4.11 -33.45 21.36
CA LEU A 3 -2.74 -32.95 21.18
C LEU A 3 -2.28 -32.90 19.71
N LEU A 4 -2.73 -33.85 18.87
CA LEU A 4 -2.42 -33.88 17.44
C LEU A 4 -3.22 -32.80 16.68
N LEU A 5 -4.48 -32.60 17.06
CA LEU A 5 -5.32 -31.51 16.55
C LEU A 5 -4.74 -30.13 16.89
N ALA A 6 -4.33 -29.92 18.15
CA ALA A 6 -3.71 -28.68 18.60
C ALA A 6 -2.37 -28.38 17.91
N GLY A 7 -1.54 -29.41 17.67
CA GLY A 7 -0.30 -29.26 16.91
C GLY A 7 -0.55 -28.92 15.43
N SER A 8 -1.56 -29.54 14.81
CA SER A 8 -1.90 -29.27 13.40
C SER A 8 -2.46 -27.87 13.16
N LEU A 9 -3.09 -27.26 14.17
CA LEU A 9 -3.66 -25.91 14.10
C LEU A 9 -2.62 -24.80 14.34
N LEU A 10 -1.48 -25.14 14.95
CA LEU A 10 -0.45 -24.19 15.36
C LEU A 10 0.30 -23.59 14.16
N LEU A 11 0.74 -24.46 13.25
CA LEU A 11 1.43 -24.09 12.02
C LEU A 11 0.58 -23.18 11.11
N PRO A 12 -0.68 -23.51 10.78
CA PRO A 12 -1.52 -22.65 9.95
C PRO A 12 -1.86 -21.33 10.67
N LEU A 13 -2.07 -21.31 11.99
CA LEU A 13 -2.29 -20.05 12.71
C LEU A 13 -1.09 -19.10 12.61
N LEU A 14 0.11 -19.63 12.81
CA LEU A 14 1.34 -18.84 12.70
C LEU A 14 1.59 -18.38 11.26
N MET A 15 1.41 -19.25 10.26
CA MET A 15 1.53 -18.89 8.85
C MET A 15 0.57 -17.76 8.48
N VAL A 16 -0.71 -17.89 8.81
CA VAL A 16 -1.72 -16.87 8.52
C VAL A 16 -1.40 -15.59 9.29
N GLY A 17 -1.05 -15.67 10.57
CA GLY A 17 -0.67 -14.51 11.39
C GLY A 17 0.51 -13.73 10.81
N VAL A 18 1.57 -14.43 10.37
CA VAL A 18 2.74 -13.82 9.73
C VAL A 18 2.38 -13.18 8.39
N ILE A 19 1.54 -13.81 7.57
CA ILE A 19 1.10 -13.23 6.30
C ILE A 19 0.34 -11.92 6.54
N PHE A 20 -0.61 -11.90 7.47
CA PHE A 20 -1.36 -10.68 7.81
C PHE A 20 -0.46 -9.58 8.38
N LEU A 21 0.55 -9.92 9.18
CA LEU A 21 1.56 -8.97 9.63
C LEU A 21 2.36 -8.40 8.47
N LEU A 22 2.84 -9.23 7.54
CA LEU A 22 3.60 -8.77 6.38
C LEU A 22 2.75 -7.89 5.46
N VAL A 23 1.49 -8.27 5.21
CA VAL A 23 0.55 -7.48 4.43
C VAL A 23 0.24 -6.16 5.13
N GLY A 24 -0.02 -6.18 6.44
CA GLY A 24 -0.32 -4.98 7.22
C GLY A 24 0.87 -4.02 7.34
N LEU A 25 2.08 -4.54 7.52
CA LEU A 25 3.32 -3.73 7.53
C LEU A 25 3.63 -3.12 6.15
N ASN A 26 3.23 -3.80 5.06
CA ASN A 26 3.34 -3.27 3.70
C ASN A 26 2.09 -2.49 3.25
N ALA A 27 1.01 -2.49 4.03
CA ALA A 27 -0.19 -1.75 3.72
C ALA A 27 0.05 -0.27 4.06
N GLY A 28 0.57 0.43 3.06
CA GLY A 28 0.96 1.84 3.14
C GLY A 28 2.25 2.18 2.40
N SER A 29 3.06 1.19 2.03
CA SER A 29 4.28 1.37 1.21
C SER A 29 3.99 1.48 -0.29
N GLY A 30 2.78 1.10 -0.72
CA GLY A 30 2.31 1.34 -2.08
C GLY A 30 1.93 2.80 -2.35
N PRO A 31 1.85 3.20 -3.63
CA PRO A 31 1.41 4.52 -4.03
C PRO A 31 0.06 4.85 -3.39
N GLY A 32 -0.05 6.02 -2.76
CA GLY A 32 -1.28 6.52 -2.17
C GLY A 32 -2.23 7.09 -3.23
N PRO A 33 -3.47 7.45 -2.85
CA PRO A 33 -4.46 8.03 -3.78
C PRO A 33 -4.04 9.39 -4.36
N TYR A 34 -3.06 10.05 -3.72
CA TYR A 34 -2.46 11.32 -4.14
C TYR A 34 -0.99 11.16 -4.56
N THR A 35 -0.49 9.93 -4.69
CA THR A 35 0.87 9.70 -5.18
C THR A 35 0.88 9.77 -6.69
N VAL A 36 1.77 10.61 -7.21
CA VAL A 36 2.06 10.70 -8.63
C VAL A 36 3.16 9.69 -8.97
N VAL A 37 2.84 8.77 -9.87
CA VAL A 37 3.78 7.73 -10.33
C VAL A 37 4.21 8.09 -11.75
N PHE A 38 5.49 8.39 -11.92
CA PHE A 38 6.07 8.64 -13.23
C PHE A 38 6.40 7.30 -13.90
N ALA A 39 5.74 7.01 -15.02
CA ALA A 39 5.88 5.76 -15.75
C ALA A 39 6.08 6.02 -17.25
N LYS A 40 6.55 5.03 -18.00
CA LYS A 40 6.61 5.07 -19.46
C LYS A 40 5.62 4.08 -20.08
N ALA A 41 5.26 4.32 -21.33
CA ALA A 41 4.47 3.39 -22.11
C ALA A 41 5.16 2.00 -22.18
N GLY A 42 4.54 0.99 -21.58
CA GLY A 42 5.07 -0.37 -21.48
C GLY A 42 5.49 -0.80 -20.07
N ASP A 43 5.52 0.11 -19.09
CA ASP A 43 5.77 -0.24 -17.69
C ASP A 43 4.57 -0.95 -17.05
N GLU A 44 4.85 -1.79 -16.04
CA GLU A 44 3.81 -2.38 -15.21
C GLU A 44 3.12 -1.28 -14.37
N CYS A 45 1.79 -1.36 -14.26
CA CYS A 45 0.98 -0.39 -13.55
C CYS A 45 0.09 -1.07 -12.52
N GLU A 46 -0.03 -0.44 -11.36
CA GLU A 46 -0.96 -0.82 -10.31
C GLU A 46 -2.23 0.04 -10.39
N THR A 47 -3.33 -0.45 -9.83
CA THR A 47 -4.63 0.24 -9.86
C THR A 47 -4.73 1.43 -8.90
N ILE A 48 -3.65 1.74 -8.18
CA ILE A 48 -3.58 2.78 -7.15
C ILE A 48 -2.49 3.79 -7.52
N GLY A 49 -2.77 5.09 -7.37
CA GLY A 49 -1.91 6.20 -7.78
C GLY A 49 -2.35 6.85 -9.10
N GLN A 50 -1.91 8.09 -9.33
CA GLN A 50 -2.11 8.81 -10.59
C GLN A 50 -0.83 8.69 -11.42
N TYR A 51 -0.94 8.10 -12.60
CA TYR A 51 0.23 7.88 -13.44
C TYR A 51 0.44 9.04 -14.38
N LEU A 52 1.70 9.36 -14.62
CA LEU A 52 2.14 10.45 -15.45
C LEU A 52 3.25 9.94 -16.35
N ASP A 53 3.16 10.21 -17.65
CA ASP A 53 4.22 9.86 -18.57
C ASP A 53 5.47 10.68 -18.23
N ALA A 54 6.60 10.02 -17.94
CA ALA A 54 7.81 10.73 -17.53
C ALA A 54 8.40 11.63 -18.65
N SER A 55 8.09 11.35 -19.91
CA SER A 55 8.61 12.06 -21.08
C SER A 55 7.69 13.14 -21.62
N SER A 56 6.37 12.93 -21.57
CA SER A 56 5.39 13.91 -22.05
C SER A 56 4.60 14.59 -20.93
N GLY A 57 4.73 14.13 -19.69
CA GLY A 57 3.90 14.52 -18.54
C GLY A 57 2.41 14.44 -18.81
N GLU A 58 2.01 13.60 -19.77
CA GLU A 58 0.60 13.30 -20.03
C GLU A 58 0.04 12.39 -18.94
N PRO A 59 -1.23 12.57 -18.53
CA PRO A 59 -1.87 11.66 -17.61
C PRO A 59 -1.99 10.27 -18.21
N LEU A 60 -1.59 9.28 -17.44
CA LEU A 60 -1.79 7.87 -17.78
C LEU A 60 -2.77 7.24 -16.79
N ARG A 61 -3.66 6.41 -17.33
CA ARG A 61 -4.55 5.54 -16.56
C ARG A 61 -4.21 4.09 -16.81
N CYS A 62 -4.00 3.37 -15.71
CA CYS A 62 -3.82 1.93 -15.76
C CYS A 62 -5.13 1.25 -16.20
N ILE A 63 -5.09 0.47 -17.28
CA ILE A 63 -6.22 -0.31 -17.81
C ILE A 63 -6.13 -1.80 -17.50
N GLY A 64 -5.08 -2.23 -16.80
CA GLY A 64 -4.79 -3.62 -16.45
C GLY A 64 -3.29 -3.82 -16.28
N PRO A 65 -2.84 -4.99 -15.79
CA PRO A 65 -1.42 -5.27 -15.65
C PRO A 65 -0.70 -5.10 -17.00
N GLY A 66 0.22 -4.13 -17.05
CA GLY A 66 1.06 -3.84 -18.23
C GLY A 66 0.45 -2.92 -19.29
N GLY A 67 -0.61 -2.17 -18.98
CA GLY A 67 -1.25 -1.28 -19.96
C GLY A 67 -1.60 0.10 -19.41
N PHE A 68 -1.03 1.14 -20.04
CA PHE A 68 -1.44 2.53 -19.85
C PHE A 68 -2.31 3.02 -21.01
N ARG A 69 -3.27 3.88 -20.72
CA ARG A 69 -3.94 4.74 -21.70
C ARG A 69 -3.85 6.18 -21.26
N THR A 70 -3.73 7.09 -22.21
CA THR A 70 -3.88 8.53 -21.97
C THR A 70 -5.24 8.81 -21.32
N SER A 71 -5.25 9.60 -20.24
CA SER A 71 -6.48 10.02 -19.55
C SER A 71 -6.45 11.51 -19.21
N SER A 72 -7.49 12.01 -18.53
CA SER A 72 -7.39 13.25 -17.77
C SER A 72 -6.72 12.97 -16.42
N ILE A 73 -5.90 13.92 -15.93
CA ILE A 73 -5.57 14.01 -14.50
C ILE A 73 -6.86 14.45 -13.80
N ASP A 74 -7.33 13.60 -12.90
CA ASP A 74 -8.40 13.94 -11.96
C ASP A 74 -8.06 13.32 -10.59
N PHE A 75 -7.58 14.16 -9.67
CA PHE A 75 -7.33 13.72 -8.30
C PHE A 75 -8.65 13.62 -7.53
N PRO A 76 -8.87 12.54 -6.76
CA PRO A 76 -10.11 12.37 -6.02
C PRO A 76 -10.22 13.43 -4.91
N GLY A 77 -11.32 14.19 -4.94
CA GLY A 77 -11.60 15.27 -3.99
C GLY A 77 -11.13 16.65 -4.44
N PHE A 78 -10.34 16.76 -5.52
CA PHE A 78 -9.91 18.05 -6.06
C PHE A 78 -11.04 18.70 -6.86
N SER A 79 -11.11 20.03 -6.83
CA SER A 79 -11.99 20.78 -7.74
C SER A 79 -11.46 20.76 -9.18
N ARG A 80 -12.31 21.13 -10.14
CA ARG A 80 -11.89 21.22 -11.56
C ARG A 80 -10.75 22.22 -11.73
N GLU A 81 -10.84 23.35 -11.02
CA GLU A 81 -9.84 24.41 -11.06
C GLU A 81 -8.50 23.95 -10.49
N GLN A 82 -8.51 23.15 -9.42
CA GLN A 82 -7.30 22.56 -8.83
C GLN A 82 -6.65 21.53 -9.76
N ASN A 83 -7.45 20.67 -10.41
CA ASN A 83 -6.94 19.73 -11.41
C ASN A 83 -6.34 20.46 -12.63
N ASP A 84 -6.99 21.54 -13.09
CA ASP A 84 -6.49 22.36 -14.20
C ASP A 84 -5.23 23.15 -13.82
N GLU A 85 -5.08 23.56 -12.56
CA GLU A 85 -3.86 24.18 -12.05
C GLU A 85 -2.69 23.20 -12.10
N VAL A 86 -2.87 21.98 -11.58
CA VAL A 86 -1.82 20.94 -11.62
C VAL A 86 -1.46 20.60 -13.06
N ARG A 87 -2.45 20.52 -13.97
CA ARG A 87 -2.21 20.27 -15.39
C ARG A 87 -1.39 21.38 -16.04
N ARG A 88 -1.72 22.65 -15.78
CA ARG A 88 -0.98 23.79 -16.32
C ARG A 88 0.47 23.79 -15.83
N TRP A 89 0.67 23.45 -14.57
CA TRP A 89 1.99 23.40 -13.96
C TRP A 89 2.86 22.28 -14.54
N LEU A 90 2.28 21.11 -14.79
CA LEU A 90 2.94 20.02 -15.51
C LEU A 90 3.37 20.45 -16.91
N THR A 91 2.50 21.12 -17.66
CA THR A 91 2.83 21.63 -19.00
C THR A 91 3.99 22.61 -18.95
N THR A 92 4.04 23.52 -17.98
CA THR A 92 5.17 24.45 -17.82
C THR A 92 6.49 23.74 -17.49
N LEU A 93 6.47 22.71 -16.63
CA LEU A 93 7.69 21.96 -16.30
C LEU A 93 8.22 21.13 -17.47
N LEU A 94 7.36 20.73 -18.41
CA LEU A 94 7.75 20.03 -19.63
C LEU A 94 8.29 20.94 -20.73
N GLU A 95 7.96 22.24 -20.73
CA GLU A 95 8.56 23.20 -21.67
C GLU A 95 10.08 23.28 -21.49
N ASP A 96 10.58 22.97 -20.30
CA ASP A 96 12.00 22.89 -19.96
C ASP A 96 12.66 21.54 -20.37
N GLY A 97 11.88 20.56 -20.87
CA GLY A 97 12.34 19.25 -21.33
C GLY A 97 11.78 18.06 -20.54
N ASP A 98 12.55 16.98 -20.43
CA ASP A 98 12.16 15.82 -19.63
C ASP A 98 12.02 16.18 -18.14
N LEU A 99 11.00 15.63 -17.48
CA LEU A 99 10.76 15.84 -16.04
C LEU A 99 11.94 15.33 -15.20
N SER A 100 12.73 16.27 -14.65
CA SER A 100 13.83 15.93 -13.78
C SER A 100 13.32 15.39 -12.43
N VAL A 101 14.20 14.74 -11.67
CA VAL A 101 13.88 14.26 -10.30
C VAL A 101 13.44 15.41 -9.38
N PHE A 102 13.92 16.64 -9.63
CA PHE A 102 13.51 17.82 -8.87
C PHE A 102 12.08 18.24 -9.21
N ASP A 103 11.71 18.22 -10.48
CA ASP A 103 10.36 18.56 -10.95
C ASP A 103 9.34 17.54 -10.44
N GLN A 104 9.71 16.26 -10.47
CA GLN A 104 8.90 15.17 -9.91
C GLN A 104 8.60 15.39 -8.41
N ARG A 105 9.60 15.80 -7.62
CA ARG A 105 9.40 16.14 -6.20
C ARG A 105 8.57 17.40 -6.00
N ALA A 106 8.74 18.41 -6.85
CA ALA A 106 7.95 19.64 -6.79
C ALA A 106 6.47 19.35 -7.06
N ILE A 107 6.17 18.53 -8.06
CA ILE A 107 4.81 18.09 -8.40
C ILE A 107 4.20 17.31 -7.24
N GLN A 108 4.92 16.32 -6.70
CA GLN A 108 4.44 15.53 -5.57
C GLN A 108 4.15 16.43 -4.36
N GLY A 109 5.04 17.37 -4.03
CA GLY A 109 4.85 18.32 -2.94
C GLY A 109 3.65 19.25 -3.15
N ARG A 110 3.38 19.69 -4.40
CA ARG A 110 2.22 20.53 -4.71
C ARG A 110 0.91 19.75 -4.57
N VAL A 111 0.85 18.53 -5.10
CA VAL A 111 -0.32 17.65 -4.97
C VAL A 111 -0.58 17.33 -3.50
N GLU A 112 0.45 17.04 -2.71
CA GLU A 112 0.32 16.81 -1.27
C GLU A 112 -0.15 18.05 -0.51
N GLY A 113 0.32 19.24 -0.89
CA GLY A 113 -0.14 20.53 -0.35
C GLY A 113 -1.62 20.75 -0.59
N ILE A 114 -2.09 20.60 -1.83
CA ILE A 114 -3.52 20.72 -2.17
C ILE A 114 -4.33 19.65 -1.43
N ALA A 115 -3.83 18.41 -1.38
CA ALA A 115 -4.49 17.32 -0.67
C ALA A 115 -4.55 17.55 0.85
N ALA A 116 -3.68 18.36 1.43
CA ALA A 116 -3.69 18.72 2.84
C ALA A 116 -4.72 19.81 3.18
N GLU A 117 -5.07 20.64 2.20
CA GLU A 117 -6.08 21.70 2.32
C GLU A 117 -7.52 21.20 2.10
N LEU A 118 -7.68 19.95 1.66
CA LEU A 118 -8.99 19.35 1.42
C LEU A 118 -9.85 19.28 2.70
N PRO A 119 -11.16 19.61 2.62
CA PRO A 119 -12.07 19.49 3.75
C PRO A 119 -12.12 18.06 4.31
N PRO A 120 -12.29 17.89 5.63
CA PRO A 120 -12.45 16.58 6.24
C PRO A 120 -13.61 15.82 5.59
N GLY A 121 -13.38 14.58 5.17
CA GLY A 121 -14.36 13.72 4.48
C GLY A 121 -14.30 13.75 2.94
N THR A 122 -13.55 14.68 2.33
CA THR A 122 -13.29 14.67 0.87
C THR A 122 -11.95 14.02 0.53
N ARG A 123 -11.05 13.95 1.51
CA ARG A 123 -9.75 13.30 1.39
C ARG A 123 -9.92 11.79 1.35
N VAL A 124 -9.43 11.15 0.30
CA VAL A 124 -9.33 9.69 0.25
C VAL A 124 -8.18 9.29 1.16
N GLU A 125 -8.49 8.61 2.26
CA GLU A 125 -7.46 8.10 3.16
C GLU A 125 -6.66 6.99 2.47
N ARG A 126 -5.34 7.02 2.68
CA ARG A 126 -4.49 5.88 2.34
C ARG A 126 -5.00 4.67 3.11
N LYS A 127 -5.13 3.53 2.43
CA LYS A 127 -5.54 2.27 3.06
C LYS A 127 -4.56 1.96 4.19
N SER A 128 -5.07 1.99 5.43
CA SER A 128 -4.29 1.76 6.63
C SER A 128 -4.17 0.25 6.89
N GLY A 129 -2.94 -0.25 6.99
CA GLY A 129 -2.67 -1.65 7.35
C GLY A 129 -2.95 -2.01 8.81
N THR A 130 -3.39 -1.05 9.63
CA THR A 130 -3.55 -1.23 11.08
C THR A 130 -4.46 -2.42 11.41
N THR A 131 -5.54 -2.62 10.67
CA THR A 131 -6.46 -3.75 10.89
C THR A 131 -5.77 -5.08 10.64
N GLU A 132 -5.04 -5.21 9.53
CA GLU A 132 -4.28 -6.39 9.16
C GLU A 132 -3.14 -6.67 10.17
N ILE A 133 -2.49 -5.62 10.69
CA ILE A 133 -1.49 -5.73 11.76
C ILE A 133 -2.12 -6.29 13.04
N TRP A 134 -3.29 -5.78 13.47
CA TRP A 134 -3.98 -6.29 14.67
C TRP A 134 -4.39 -7.75 14.53
N ILE A 135 -4.93 -8.14 13.36
CA ILE A 135 -5.29 -9.52 13.04
C ILE A 135 -4.04 -10.41 13.08
N GLY A 136 -2.97 -10.00 12.40
CA GLY A 136 -1.72 -10.74 12.33
C GLY A 136 -1.05 -10.89 13.70
N ALA A 137 -1.01 -9.83 14.50
CA ALA A 137 -0.48 -9.85 15.86
C ALA A 137 -1.31 -10.77 16.78
N GLY A 138 -2.65 -10.71 16.69
CA GLY A 138 -3.54 -11.57 17.46
C GLY A 138 -3.35 -13.05 17.13
N LEU A 139 -3.31 -13.40 15.85
CA LEU A 139 -3.10 -14.79 15.40
C LEU A 139 -1.70 -15.31 15.76
N THR A 140 -0.67 -14.50 15.57
CA THR A 140 0.71 -14.89 15.92
C THR A 140 0.87 -15.08 17.43
N GLY A 141 0.29 -14.17 18.23
CA GLY A 141 0.29 -14.27 19.69
C GLY A 141 -0.45 -15.52 20.19
N ALA A 142 -1.63 -15.81 19.65
CA ALA A 142 -2.39 -17.02 19.98
C ALA A 142 -1.61 -18.30 19.61
N GLY A 143 -0.98 -18.33 18.43
CA GLY A 143 -0.13 -19.45 18.00
C GLY A 143 1.04 -19.68 18.96
N LEU A 144 1.75 -18.63 19.38
CA LEU A 144 2.87 -18.72 20.32
C LEU A 144 2.44 -19.18 21.73
N LEU A 145 1.28 -18.72 22.21
CA LEU A 145 0.74 -19.16 23.50
C LEU A 145 0.36 -20.64 23.49
N LEU A 146 -0.27 -21.11 22.41
CA LEU A 146 -0.59 -22.52 22.24
C LEU A 146 0.70 -23.36 22.11
N GLY A 147 1.71 -22.86 21.39
CA GLY A 147 3.00 -23.52 21.20
C GLY A 147 3.79 -23.67 22.50
N SER A 148 3.87 -22.59 23.27
CA SER A 148 4.56 -22.59 24.57
C SER A 148 3.86 -23.47 25.60
N GLY A 149 2.52 -23.45 25.65
CA GLY A 149 1.74 -24.36 26.51
C GLY A 149 1.93 -25.83 26.15
N PHE A 150 1.99 -26.15 24.85
CA PHE A 150 2.28 -27.51 24.38
C PHE A 150 3.71 -27.94 24.73
N ALA A 151 4.71 -27.09 24.46
CA ALA A 151 6.11 -27.37 24.76
C ALA A 151 6.35 -27.57 26.26
N TRP A 152 5.75 -26.72 27.10
CA TRP A 152 5.81 -26.85 28.56
C TRP A 152 5.22 -28.17 29.05
N ARG A 153 4.04 -28.54 28.55
CA ARG A 153 3.36 -29.79 28.91
C ARG A 153 4.12 -31.03 28.44
N TRP A 154 4.72 -30.98 27.25
CA TRP A 154 5.60 -32.02 26.75
C TRP A 154 6.87 -32.17 27.61
N PHE A 155 7.47 -31.05 28.02
CA PHE A 155 8.66 -31.05 28.87
C PHE A 155 8.37 -31.61 30.27
N GLN A 156 7.19 -31.30 30.83
CA GLN A 156 6.70 -31.90 32.06
C GLN A 156 6.49 -33.42 31.94
N ASN A 157 5.88 -33.89 30.84
CA ASN A 157 5.70 -35.33 30.62
C ASN A 157 7.04 -36.08 30.55
N ARG A 158 8.04 -35.53 29.82
CA ARG A 158 9.40 -36.11 29.78
C ARG A 158 10.09 -36.15 31.14
N ARG A 159 9.88 -35.14 32.00
CA ARG A 159 10.44 -35.12 33.36
C ARG A 159 9.76 -36.12 34.30
N ASN A 160 8.50 -36.43 34.06
CA ASN A 160 7.70 -37.32 34.91
C ASN A 160 7.76 -38.79 34.46
N GLY A 161 8.58 -39.14 33.46
CA GLY A 161 8.88 -40.53 33.08
C GLY A 161 7.76 -41.24 32.31
N PHE A 162 6.89 -40.49 31.62
CA PHE A 162 5.90 -41.03 30.68
C PHE A 162 6.36 -40.94 29.22
#